data_AF-X1A4X3-F1
#
_entry.id   AF-X1A4X3-F1
#
_cell.length_a   1.000
_cell.length_b   1.000
_cell.length_c   1.000
_cell.angle_alpha   90.00
_cell.angle_beta   90.00
_cell.angle_gamma   90.00
#
_symmetry.space_group_name_H-M   'P 1'
#
loop_
_entity.id
_entity.type
_entity.pdbx_description
1 polymer ?
#
loop_
_entity_poly.entity_id
_entity_poly.type
_entity_poly.pdbx_seq_one_letter_code
_entity_poly.pdbx_strand_id
1 'polypeptide(L)'
;MKKVKIRSSRLRNHLKPILDEWIKIIDGYSNNVKDDALYWHNEMASVSSLAGAIWRQKDHLAIEEYVTEKRTKRKGKKWNGRGDLYFRCGRTDYIAEAKQKEVSISSTASKTIDHIKEALDNALDDVEAAHPAGGETPLGVVFVVPYIPLSGKNQKASLINQFIDEISDRHSDLDYDAMAYTFPKNGST
;
A
#
# COMPACT_ATOMS: atom_id res chain seq x y z
N MET A 1 -1.92 15.85 -6.85
CA MET A 1 -3.06 15.10 -7.44
C MET A 1 -3.44 13.99 -6.47
N LYS A 2 -4.73 13.67 -6.26
CA LYS A 2 -5.13 12.59 -5.32
C LYS A 2 -6.42 11.88 -5.72
N LYS A 3 -6.49 10.57 -5.45
CA LYS A 3 -7.71 9.77 -5.69
C LYS A 3 -7.67 8.46 -4.89
N VAL A 4 -8.85 7.99 -4.52
CA VAL A 4 -9.09 6.61 -4.05
C VAL A 4 -9.96 5.90 -5.08
N LYS A 5 -9.53 4.71 -5.52
CA LYS A 5 -10.27 3.80 -6.38
C LYS A 5 -10.47 2.49 -5.63
N ILE A 6 -11.73 2.06 -5.46
CA ILE A 6 -12.04 0.74 -4.88
C ILE A 6 -12.91 -0.01 -5.87
N ARG A 7 -12.47 -1.22 -6.20
CA ARG A 7 -13.15 -2.15 -7.11
C ARG A 7 -14.01 -3.12 -6.32
N SER A 8 -13.50 -3.63 -5.21
CA SER A 8 -14.23 -4.54 -4.32
C SER A 8 -15.38 -3.84 -3.61
N SER A 9 -16.62 -4.20 -3.97
CA SER A 9 -17.83 -3.71 -3.28
C SER A 9 -17.82 -4.07 -1.80
N ARG A 10 -17.31 -5.27 -1.46
CA ARG A 10 -17.14 -5.78 -0.10
C ARG A 10 -16.24 -4.89 0.75
N LEU A 11 -15.12 -4.43 0.19
CA LEU A 11 -14.12 -3.65 0.93
C LEU A 11 -14.39 -2.15 0.91
N ARG A 12 -15.25 -1.66 0.01
CA ARG A 12 -15.50 -0.22 -0.20
C ARG A 12 -15.81 0.54 1.08
N ASN A 13 -16.74 0.04 1.89
CA ASN A 13 -17.20 0.76 3.08
C ASN A 13 -16.16 0.76 4.21
N HIS A 14 -15.24 -0.21 4.22
CA HIS A 14 -14.20 -0.31 5.25
C HIS A 14 -12.93 0.44 4.83
N LEU A 15 -12.46 0.23 3.61
CA LEU A 15 -11.17 0.76 3.17
C LEU A 15 -11.26 2.21 2.67
N LYS A 16 -12.39 2.65 2.10
CA LYS A 16 -12.46 4.02 1.55
C LYS A 16 -12.17 5.10 2.60
N PRO A 17 -12.80 5.08 3.80
CA PRO A 17 -12.53 6.09 4.82
C PRO A 17 -11.07 6.08 5.27
N ILE A 18 -10.48 4.89 5.42
CA ILE A 18 -9.06 4.71 5.79
C ILE A 18 -8.15 5.30 4.72
N LEU A 19 -8.35 4.93 3.46
CA LEU A 19 -7.51 5.38 2.35
C LEU A 19 -7.64 6.89 2.08
N ASP A 20 -8.84 7.45 2.24
CA ASP A 20 -9.05 8.90 2.19
C ASP A 20 -8.27 9.60 3.33
N GLU A 21 -8.26 9.03 4.52
CA GLU A 21 -7.54 9.58 5.68
C GLU A 21 -6.03 9.41 5.55
N TRP A 22 -5.57 8.29 4.98
CA TRP A 22 -4.16 8.03 4.70
C TRP A 22 -3.59 9.07 3.73
N ILE A 23 -4.34 9.40 2.67
CA ILE A 23 -3.99 10.51 1.78
C ILE A 23 -3.86 11.84 2.55
N LYS A 24 -4.74 12.12 3.52
CA LYS A 24 -4.65 13.35 4.33
C LYS A 24 -3.41 13.35 5.23
N ILE A 25 -3.00 12.19 5.75
CA ILE A 25 -1.78 12.07 6.55
C ILE A 25 -0.56 12.37 5.68
N ILE A 26 -0.47 11.76 4.49
CA ILE A 26 0.64 12.02 3.55
C ILE A 26 0.66 13.49 3.13
N ASP A 27 -0.49 14.03 2.70
CA ASP A 27 -0.62 15.45 2.32
C ASP A 27 -0.21 16.36 3.50
N GLY A 28 -0.66 16.02 4.72
CA GLY A 28 -0.35 16.77 5.94
C GLY A 28 1.15 16.78 6.22
N TYR A 29 1.81 15.63 6.17
CA TYR A 29 3.26 15.53 6.35
C TYR A 29 4.01 16.35 5.28
N SER A 30 3.77 16.09 4.00
CA SER A 30 4.49 16.74 2.89
C SER A 30 4.23 18.24 2.76
N ASN A 31 3.14 18.76 3.35
CA ASN A 31 2.90 20.20 3.39
C ASN A 31 3.62 20.89 4.56
N ASN A 32 3.93 20.17 5.64
CA ASN A 32 4.59 20.71 6.83
C ASN A 32 6.10 20.42 6.88
N VAL A 33 6.56 19.39 6.17
CA VAL A 33 7.97 19.03 6.05
C VAL A 33 8.45 19.39 4.65
N LYS A 34 9.38 20.34 4.58
CA LYS A 34 9.89 20.85 3.31
C LYS A 34 10.84 19.84 2.66
N ASP A 35 10.75 19.69 1.34
CA ASP A 35 11.62 18.84 0.53
C ASP A 35 11.65 17.38 1.01
N ASP A 36 10.51 16.89 1.52
CA ASP A 36 10.32 15.52 2.00
C ASP A 36 8.92 14.99 1.64
N ALA A 37 8.80 13.68 1.50
CA ALA A 37 7.55 12.98 1.38
C ALA A 37 7.55 11.73 2.25
N LEU A 38 6.45 11.50 2.95
CA LEU A 38 6.34 10.39 3.90
C LEU A 38 6.69 9.04 3.25
N TYR A 39 6.29 8.85 1.98
CA TYR A 39 6.53 7.63 1.22
C TYR A 39 7.96 7.49 0.67
N TRP A 40 8.89 8.42 0.91
CA TRP A 40 10.32 8.27 0.57
C TRP A 40 11.12 7.53 1.65
N HIS A 41 10.52 7.36 2.82
CA HIS A 41 11.13 6.62 3.91
C HIS A 41 10.97 5.11 3.67
N ASN A 42 11.21 4.30 4.69
CA ASN A 42 11.11 2.85 4.56
C ASN A 42 9.66 2.34 4.61
N GLU A 43 9.50 1.05 4.33
CA GLU A 43 8.21 0.34 4.39
C GLU A 43 7.49 0.53 5.73
N MET A 44 8.22 0.52 6.85
CA MET A 44 7.67 0.76 8.18
C MET A 44 7.01 2.14 8.27
N ALA A 45 7.64 3.21 7.77
CA ALA A 45 7.03 4.54 7.78
C ALA A 45 5.70 4.57 7.01
N SER A 46 5.65 3.86 5.87
CA SER A 46 4.43 3.69 5.09
C SER A 46 3.36 2.92 5.86
N VAL A 47 3.70 1.79 6.48
CA VAL A 47 2.80 1.01 7.35
C VAL A 47 2.28 1.85 8.52
N SER A 48 3.15 2.55 9.24
CA SER A 48 2.77 3.40 10.38
C SER A 48 1.85 4.53 10.00
N SER A 49 2.03 5.13 8.83
CA SER A 49 1.10 6.16 8.35
C SER A 49 -0.29 5.59 8.03
N LEU A 50 -0.36 4.36 7.51
CA LEU A 50 -1.63 3.67 7.27
C LEU A 50 -2.29 3.27 8.59
N ALA A 51 -1.52 2.74 9.55
CA ALA A 51 -1.98 2.46 10.91
C ALA A 51 -2.53 3.72 11.58
N GLY A 52 -1.84 4.87 11.43
CA GLY A 52 -2.32 6.17 11.88
C GLY A 52 -3.65 6.57 11.22
N ALA A 53 -3.82 6.30 9.93
CA ALA A 53 -5.08 6.57 9.23
C ALA A 53 -6.25 5.73 9.78
N ILE A 54 -5.96 4.47 10.13
CA ILE A 54 -6.91 3.56 10.77
C ILE A 54 -7.29 4.06 12.16
N TRP A 55 -6.30 4.41 13.00
CA TRP A 55 -6.53 4.94 14.35
C TRP A 55 -7.35 6.22 14.39
N ARG A 56 -7.31 7.02 13.32
CA ARG A 56 -8.12 8.24 13.19
C ARG A 56 -9.58 7.98 12.81
N GLN A 57 -9.93 6.75 12.44
CA GLN A 57 -11.32 6.37 12.22
C GLN A 57 -11.97 6.00 13.56
N LYS A 58 -13.25 6.35 13.71
CA LYS A 58 -14.02 6.01 14.91
C LYS A 58 -14.22 4.49 15.01
N ASP A 59 -14.08 3.93 16.21
CA ASP A 59 -14.33 2.52 16.51
C ASP A 59 -13.42 1.54 15.72
N HIS A 60 -12.27 2.02 15.26
CA HIS A 60 -11.23 1.23 14.60
C HIS A 60 -10.00 1.08 15.51
N LEU A 61 -9.19 0.06 15.26
CA LEU A 61 -7.91 -0.17 15.95
C LEU A 61 -6.90 -0.74 14.95
N ALA A 62 -5.62 -0.49 15.21
CA ALA A 62 -4.52 -1.02 14.43
C ALA A 62 -3.34 -1.39 15.34
N ILE A 63 -2.67 -2.50 15.06
CA ILE A 63 -1.45 -2.93 15.72
C ILE A 63 -0.45 -3.31 14.65
N GLU A 64 0.72 -2.70 14.69
CA GLU A 64 1.84 -3.00 13.81
C GLU A 64 2.73 -4.07 14.46
N GLU A 65 3.52 -4.77 13.64
CA GLU A 65 4.64 -5.60 14.11
C GLU A 65 4.23 -6.62 15.18
N TYR A 66 3.03 -7.19 15.04
CA TYR A 66 2.45 -8.08 16.04
C TYR A 66 2.95 -9.52 15.88
N VAL A 67 2.98 -10.25 16.99
CA VAL A 67 3.38 -11.67 16.97
C VAL A 67 2.26 -12.50 16.35
N THR A 68 2.60 -13.27 15.32
CA THR A 68 1.68 -14.20 14.64
C THR A 68 2.30 -15.58 14.49
N GLU A 69 1.48 -16.63 14.49
CA GLU A 69 1.93 -17.99 14.23
C GLU A 69 2.01 -18.21 12.71
N LYS A 70 3.21 -18.41 12.16
CA LYS A 70 3.39 -18.75 10.73
C LYS A 70 3.56 -20.25 10.54
N ARG A 71 3.12 -20.78 9.40
CA ARG A 71 3.31 -22.19 9.02
C ARG A 71 4.27 -22.30 7.84
N THR A 72 5.22 -23.22 7.94
CA THR A 72 6.08 -23.54 6.80
C THR A 72 5.30 -24.35 5.74
N LYS A 73 5.31 -23.91 4.48
CA LYS A 73 4.65 -24.58 3.33
C LYS A 73 4.99 -26.08 3.22
N ARG A 74 6.18 -26.52 3.67
CA ARG A 74 6.68 -27.90 3.47
C ARG A 74 6.55 -28.87 4.65
N LYS A 75 6.32 -28.42 5.89
CA LYS A 75 6.37 -29.32 7.06
C LYS A 75 5.30 -29.07 8.11
N GLY A 76 4.40 -28.11 7.92
CA GLY A 76 3.35 -27.78 8.89
C GLY A 76 3.88 -27.32 10.26
N LYS A 77 5.21 -27.13 10.39
CA LYS A 77 5.83 -26.66 11.63
C LYS A 77 5.44 -25.20 11.81
N LYS A 78 4.72 -24.98 12.91
CA LYS A 78 4.35 -23.66 13.42
C LYS A 78 5.57 -23.00 14.05
N TRP A 79 5.74 -21.71 13.81
CA TRP A 79 6.75 -20.88 14.47
C TRP A 79 6.18 -19.48 14.68
N ASN A 80 6.65 -18.78 15.72
CA ASN A 80 6.22 -17.41 15.99
C ASN A 80 7.00 -16.46 15.09
N GLY A 81 6.29 -15.86 14.14
CA GLY A 81 6.78 -14.78 13.31
C GLY A 81 6.13 -13.45 13.66
N ARG A 82 6.33 -12.50 12.76
CA ARG A 82 5.77 -11.16 12.84
C ARG A 82 4.85 -10.92 11.65
N GLY A 83 3.68 -10.34 11.90
CA GLY A 83 2.83 -9.77 10.87
C GLY A 83 2.99 -8.26 10.84
N ASP A 84 2.93 -7.66 9.66
CA ASP A 84 3.21 -6.23 9.51
C ASP A 84 2.09 -5.37 10.10
N LEU A 85 0.82 -5.71 9.84
CA LEU A 85 -0.33 -4.92 10.32
C LEU A 85 -1.56 -5.79 10.60
N TYR A 86 -2.10 -5.68 11.82
CA TYR A 86 -3.45 -6.12 12.16
C TYR A 86 -4.34 -4.90 12.35
N PHE A 87 -5.59 -4.95 11.87
CA PHE A 87 -6.55 -3.89 12.15
C PHE A 87 -8.00 -4.37 12.12
N ARG A 88 -8.87 -3.62 12.79
CA ARG A 88 -10.32 -3.85 12.79
C ARG A 88 -11.06 -2.62 12.27
N CYS A 89 -11.96 -2.86 11.33
CA CYS A 89 -12.92 -1.87 10.83
C CYS A 89 -14.33 -2.30 11.26
N GLY A 90 -14.89 -1.62 12.27
CA GLY A 90 -16.17 -2.03 12.86
C GLY A 90 -16.11 -3.45 13.44
N ARG A 91 -16.69 -4.42 12.73
CA ARG A 91 -16.73 -5.83 13.15
C ARG A 91 -15.87 -6.76 12.29
N THR A 92 -15.12 -6.22 11.34
CA THR A 92 -14.28 -7.00 10.45
C THR A 92 -12.82 -6.81 10.81
N ASP A 93 -12.15 -7.95 11.02
CA ASP A 93 -10.73 -8.01 11.31
C ASP A 93 -9.97 -8.26 10.03
N TYR A 94 -8.82 -7.60 9.94
CA TYR A 94 -7.91 -7.66 8.82
C TYR A 94 -6.51 -7.94 9.32
N ILE A 95 -5.80 -8.76 8.57
CA ILE A 95 -4.35 -8.87 8.66
C ILE A 95 -3.76 -8.47 7.32
N ALA A 96 -2.62 -7.78 7.35
CA ALA A 96 -1.95 -7.35 6.16
C ALA A 96 -0.45 -7.60 6.26
N GLU A 97 0.12 -8.06 5.14
CA GLU A 97 1.56 -8.00 4.90
C GLU A 97 1.81 -6.88 3.90
N ALA A 98 2.83 -6.09 4.18
CA ALA A 98 3.18 -4.91 3.41
C ALA A 98 4.42 -5.18 2.55
N LYS A 99 4.48 -4.56 1.38
CA LYS A 99 5.70 -4.41 0.58
C LYS A 99 5.84 -2.96 0.14
N GLN A 100 7.04 -2.42 0.18
CA GLN A 100 7.36 -1.16 -0.49
C GLN A 100 8.15 -1.41 -1.78
N LYS A 101 7.75 -0.75 -2.87
CA LYS A 101 8.42 -0.88 -4.17
C LYS A 101 8.69 0.48 -4.79
N GLU A 102 9.97 0.79 -4.92
CA GLU A 102 10.42 1.92 -5.73
C GLU A 102 10.37 1.56 -7.21
N VAL A 103 9.78 2.44 -8.03
CA VAL A 103 9.63 2.21 -9.47
C VAL A 103 9.98 3.46 -10.28
N SER A 104 10.74 3.27 -11.36
CA SER A 104 11.03 4.34 -12.31
C SER A 104 9.79 4.65 -13.14
N ILE A 105 9.42 5.92 -13.22
CA ILE A 105 8.44 6.42 -14.18
C ILE A 105 9.15 7.21 -15.28
N SER A 106 9.58 6.49 -16.31
CA SER A 106 10.21 7.03 -17.52
C SER A 106 9.61 6.40 -18.77
N SER A 107 9.79 7.05 -19.91
CA SER A 107 9.33 6.54 -21.22
C SER A 107 9.94 5.20 -21.63
N THR A 108 11.00 4.75 -20.95
CA THR A 108 11.72 3.50 -21.21
C THR A 108 11.49 2.42 -20.14
N ALA A 109 10.75 2.75 -19.06
CA ALA A 109 10.54 1.84 -17.94
C ALA A 109 9.42 0.83 -18.24
N SER A 110 9.72 -0.17 -19.07
CA SER A 110 8.73 -1.16 -19.53
C SER A 110 8.31 -2.21 -18.50
N LYS A 111 9.06 -2.37 -17.41
CA LYS A 111 8.83 -3.40 -16.38
C LYS A 111 8.16 -2.89 -15.11
N THR A 112 7.76 -1.62 -15.10
CA THR A 112 7.22 -0.98 -13.88
C THR A 112 5.97 -1.69 -13.37
N ILE A 113 5.04 -2.04 -14.25
CA ILE A 113 3.83 -2.79 -13.87
C ILE A 113 4.17 -4.21 -13.39
N ASP A 114 5.10 -4.90 -14.03
CA ASP A 114 5.53 -6.24 -13.62
C ASP A 114 6.14 -6.24 -12.22
N HIS A 115 6.93 -5.21 -11.89
CA HIS A 115 7.51 -5.04 -10.55
C HIS A 115 6.47 -4.76 -9.47
N ILE A 116 5.41 -4.01 -9.80
CA ILE A 116 4.28 -3.77 -8.89
C ILE A 116 3.49 -5.07 -8.69
N LYS A 117 3.25 -5.81 -9.77
CA LYS A 117 2.58 -7.12 -9.72
C LYS A 117 3.34 -8.10 -8.84
N GLU A 118 4.65 -8.24 -9.06
CA GLU A 118 5.50 -9.12 -8.25
C GLU A 118 5.44 -8.74 -6.76
N ALA A 119 5.41 -7.44 -6.43
CA ALA A 119 5.27 -7.00 -5.05
C ALA A 119 3.89 -7.34 -4.46
N LEU A 120 2.82 -7.22 -5.24
CA LEU A 120 1.45 -7.61 -4.82
C LEU A 120 1.37 -9.11 -4.58
N ASP A 121 1.84 -9.91 -5.54
CA ASP A 121 1.85 -11.37 -5.46
C ASP A 121 2.64 -11.83 -4.22
N ASN A 122 3.81 -11.25 -3.97
CA ASN A 122 4.62 -11.56 -2.78
C ASN A 122 3.93 -11.18 -1.47
N ALA A 123 3.25 -10.02 -1.41
CA ALA A 123 2.50 -9.62 -0.22
C ALA A 123 1.33 -10.57 0.07
N LEU A 124 0.62 -11.00 -0.97
CA LEU A 124 -0.47 -11.96 -0.87
C LEU A 124 0.03 -13.34 -0.42
N ASP A 125 1.10 -13.84 -1.05
CA ASP A 125 1.71 -15.13 -0.69
C ASP A 125 2.18 -15.16 0.78
N ASP A 126 2.75 -14.05 1.27
CA ASP A 126 3.23 -13.92 2.65
C ASP A 126 2.06 -13.91 3.64
N VAL A 127 1.00 -13.13 3.37
CA VAL A 127 -0.15 -13.03 4.29
C VAL A 127 -0.94 -14.34 4.33
N GLU A 128 -1.07 -15.04 3.20
CA GLU A 128 -1.70 -16.37 3.14
C GLU A 128 -0.89 -17.42 3.91
N ALA A 129 0.43 -17.40 3.80
CA ALA A 129 1.30 -18.30 4.55
C ALA A 129 1.29 -18.03 6.07
N ALA A 130 1.02 -16.79 6.45
CA ALA A 130 0.95 -16.33 7.84
C ALA A 130 -0.43 -16.53 8.49
N HIS A 131 -1.45 -17.04 7.78
CA HIS A 131 -2.83 -17.13 8.27
C HIS A 131 -3.32 -18.57 8.53
N PRO A 132 -2.92 -19.21 9.65
CA PRO A 132 -3.13 -20.64 9.86
C PRO A 132 -4.53 -21.06 10.33
N ALA A 133 -5.38 -20.17 10.89
CA ALA A 133 -6.69 -20.55 11.45
C ALA A 133 -7.64 -19.38 11.83
N GLY A 134 -8.12 -18.60 10.84
CA GLY A 134 -9.54 -18.19 10.77
C GLY A 134 -10.02 -16.87 11.40
N GLY A 135 -10.95 -16.22 10.67
CA GLY A 135 -11.80 -15.11 11.12
C GLY A 135 -11.47 -13.78 10.44
N GLU A 136 -10.19 -13.50 10.25
CA GLU A 136 -9.67 -12.28 9.65
C GLU A 136 -9.67 -12.35 8.12
N THR A 137 -9.73 -11.17 7.50
CA THR A 137 -9.58 -11.00 6.05
C THR A 137 -8.12 -10.66 5.73
N PRO A 138 -7.38 -11.51 4.99
CA PRO A 138 -6.02 -11.22 4.58
C PRO A 138 -5.97 -10.14 3.49
N LEU A 139 -4.96 -9.27 3.56
CA LEU A 139 -4.68 -8.23 2.57
C LEU A 139 -3.19 -8.21 2.23
N GLY A 140 -2.87 -8.19 0.93
CA GLY A 140 -1.56 -7.76 0.45
C GLY A 140 -1.59 -6.24 0.24
N VAL A 141 -0.67 -5.50 0.85
CA VAL A 141 -0.60 -4.04 0.71
C VAL A 141 0.74 -3.67 0.06
N VAL A 142 0.69 -2.94 -1.05
CA VAL A 142 1.91 -2.45 -1.71
C VAL A 142 1.94 -0.93 -1.72
N PHE A 143 2.99 -0.39 -1.10
CA PHE A 143 3.33 1.02 -1.18
C PHE A 143 4.24 1.25 -2.38
N VAL A 144 3.68 1.84 -3.43
CA VAL A 144 4.44 2.14 -4.64
C VAL A 144 5.04 3.54 -4.54
N VAL A 145 6.37 3.62 -4.67
CA VAL A 145 7.14 4.86 -4.58
C VAL A 145 7.69 5.19 -5.97
N PRO A 146 6.95 5.94 -6.79
CA PRO A 146 7.44 6.31 -8.11
C PRO A 146 8.55 7.36 -8.01
N TYR A 147 9.56 7.26 -8.86
CA TYR A 147 10.58 8.29 -9.04
C TYR A 147 10.78 8.63 -10.51
N ILE A 148 11.04 9.91 -10.81
CA ILE A 148 11.31 10.38 -12.16
C ILE A 148 12.82 10.57 -12.33
N PRO A 149 13.47 9.86 -13.27
CA PRO A 149 14.87 10.12 -13.59
C PRO A 149 15.09 11.58 -14.02
N LEU A 150 16.28 12.13 -13.83
CA LEU A 150 16.60 13.53 -14.17
C LEU A 150 16.25 13.90 -15.63
N SER A 151 16.38 12.94 -16.56
CA SER A 151 16.00 13.08 -17.96
C SER A 151 14.50 13.36 -18.19
N GLY A 152 13.64 12.94 -17.26
CA GLY A 152 12.18 13.11 -17.31
C GLY A 152 11.66 14.32 -16.54
N LYS A 153 12.51 15.10 -15.86
CA LYS A 153 12.09 16.18 -14.94
C LYS A 153 11.11 17.19 -15.55
N ASN A 154 11.33 17.58 -16.81
CA ASN A 154 10.48 18.55 -17.52
C ASN A 154 9.11 17.98 -17.95
N GLN A 155 8.91 16.66 -17.85
CA GLN A 155 7.70 15.94 -18.24
C GLN A 155 6.98 15.35 -17.03
N LYS A 156 7.27 15.86 -15.82
CA LYS A 156 6.78 15.27 -14.56
C LYS A 156 5.28 15.03 -14.51
N ALA A 157 4.48 16.04 -14.87
CA ALA A 157 3.03 15.92 -14.82
C ALA A 157 2.50 14.86 -15.81
N SER A 158 3.04 14.79 -17.03
CA SER A 158 2.60 13.81 -18.02
C SER A 158 3.03 12.39 -17.64
N LEU A 159 4.25 12.20 -17.13
CA LEU A 159 4.74 10.90 -16.68
C LEU A 159 3.91 10.34 -15.52
N ILE A 160 3.56 11.18 -14.54
CA ILE A 160 2.71 10.77 -13.41
C ILE A 160 1.31 10.37 -13.90
N ASN A 161 0.71 11.16 -14.80
CA ASN A 161 -0.62 10.84 -15.34
C ASN A 161 -0.59 9.52 -16.13
N GLN A 162 0.39 9.35 -17.02
CA GLN A 162 0.56 8.11 -17.79
C GLN A 162 0.73 6.90 -16.88
N PHE A 163 1.52 7.03 -15.80
CA PHE A 163 1.71 5.95 -14.84
C PHE A 163 0.43 5.56 -14.11
N ILE A 164 -0.37 6.54 -13.67
CA ILE A 164 -1.66 6.27 -13.01
C ILE A 164 -2.64 5.63 -13.99
N ASP A 165 -2.68 6.13 -15.23
CA ASP A 165 -3.54 5.58 -16.28
C ASP A 165 -3.13 4.14 -16.59
N GLU A 166 -1.83 3.85 -16.68
CA GLU A 166 -1.32 2.50 -16.90
C GLU A 166 -1.75 1.53 -15.77
N ILE A 167 -1.59 1.90 -14.49
CA ILE A 167 -2.08 1.07 -13.36
C ILE A 167 -3.60 0.88 -13.45
N SER A 168 -4.32 1.91 -13.88
CA SER A 168 -5.78 1.88 -13.97
C SER A 168 -6.28 0.99 -15.09
N ASP A 169 -5.62 1.03 -16.24
CA ASP A 169 -5.96 0.27 -17.44
C ASP A 169 -5.54 -1.19 -17.27
N ARG A 170 -4.36 -1.44 -16.67
CA ARG A 170 -3.82 -2.78 -16.36
C ARG A 170 -4.40 -3.39 -15.07
N HIS A 171 -5.53 -2.89 -14.58
CA HIS A 171 -6.12 -3.37 -13.32
C HIS A 171 -6.42 -4.87 -13.31
N SER A 172 -6.83 -5.45 -14.45
CA SER A 172 -7.08 -6.90 -14.55
C SER A 172 -5.80 -7.71 -14.46
N ASP A 173 -4.67 -7.15 -14.90
CA ASP A 173 -3.37 -7.82 -14.81
C ASP A 173 -2.80 -7.74 -13.40
N LEU A 174 -3.03 -6.62 -12.72
CA LEU A 174 -2.57 -6.38 -11.33
C LEU A 174 -3.49 -7.00 -10.27
N ASP A 175 -4.73 -7.32 -10.62
CA ASP A 175 -5.75 -7.93 -9.76
C ASP A 175 -5.91 -7.24 -8.38
N TYR A 176 -5.88 -5.91 -8.35
CA TYR A 176 -6.01 -5.16 -7.09
C TYR A 176 -7.47 -4.83 -6.74
N ASP A 177 -7.78 -4.91 -5.44
CA ASP A 177 -9.10 -4.55 -4.89
C ASP A 177 -9.29 -3.04 -4.69
N ALA A 178 -8.22 -2.35 -4.29
CA ALA A 178 -8.21 -0.93 -3.99
C ALA A 178 -6.86 -0.28 -4.31
N MET A 179 -6.90 1.00 -4.67
CA MET A 179 -5.72 1.85 -4.89
C MET A 179 -6.01 3.25 -4.36
N ALA A 180 -5.04 3.84 -3.67
CA ALA A 180 -5.07 5.24 -3.26
C ALA A 180 -3.72 5.88 -3.59
N TYR A 181 -3.75 7.13 -4.03
CA TYR A 181 -2.52 7.86 -4.34
C TYR A 181 -2.66 9.35 -4.01
N THR A 182 -1.52 9.94 -3.67
CA THR A 182 -1.34 11.39 -3.66
C THR A 182 0.06 11.75 -4.15
N PHE A 183 0.15 12.88 -4.86
CA PHE A 183 1.40 13.52 -5.27
C PHE A 183 1.36 14.94 -4.72
N PRO A 184 1.91 15.18 -3.51
CA PRO A 184 1.94 16.49 -2.86
C PRO A 184 2.75 17.49 -3.68
N LYS A 185 2.35 18.78 -3.65
CA LYS A 185 3.02 19.82 -4.46
C LYS A 185 4.49 20.01 -4.08
N ASN A 186 4.81 19.84 -2.80
CA ASN A 186 6.17 20.02 -2.27
C ASN A 186 6.98 18.72 -2.27
N GLY A 187 6.36 17.57 -2.57
CA GLY A 187 7.05 16.29 -2.71
C GLY A 187 7.63 16.17 -4.13
N SER A 188 8.95 16.27 -4.27
CA SER A 188 9.63 16.05 -5.55
C SER A 188 9.68 14.56 -5.94
N THR A 189 8.59 14.02 -6.49
CA THR A 189 8.62 12.84 -7.37
C THR A 189 9.53 13.05 -8.56
#